data_AF-A0A538GE45-F1
#
_entry.id   AF-A0A538GE45-F1
#
_cell.length_a   1.000
_cell.length_b   1.000
_cell.length_c   1.000
_cell.angle_alpha   90.00
_cell.angle_beta   90.00
_cell.angle_gamma   90.00
#
_symmetry.space_group_name_H-M   'P 1'
#
loop_
_entity.id
_entity.type
_entity.pdbx_description
1 polymer ?
#
loop_
_entity_poly.entity_id
_entity_poly.type
_entity_poly.pdbx_seq_one_letter_code
_entity_poly.pdbx_strand_id
1 'polypeptide(L)'
;MTVAPERPRIYEGTRIPSPIPTLLRVPEELRGSEDLLQVNFGPNHPSTHGVLRLVVDLHGEDVVGLRAVIGYLHTGFEKNMEAKTWWKAITYPERIDYLSFQNNELVFVLAIEKLLGLEVPQKATWMRMCLAELNRIHSHLVWL
;
A
#
# COMPACT_ATOMS: atom_id res chain seq x y z
N MET A 1 2.21 -23.42 9.33
CA MET A 1 2.37 -22.23 8.46
C MET A 1 3.85 -21.90 8.34
N THR A 2 4.51 -22.30 7.26
CA THR A 2 5.90 -21.91 6.99
C THR A 2 5.93 -20.55 6.28
N VAL A 3 6.15 -19.50 7.07
CA VAL A 3 6.39 -18.13 6.58
C VAL A 3 7.66 -18.15 5.71
N ALA A 4 7.63 -17.45 4.57
CA ALA A 4 8.81 -17.31 3.71
C ALA A 4 10.02 -16.78 4.51
N PRO A 5 11.27 -17.10 4.11
CA PRO A 5 12.46 -16.66 4.85
C PRO A 5 12.49 -15.13 5.00
N GLU A 6 12.78 -14.68 6.22
CA GLU A 6 12.89 -13.26 6.59
C GLU A 6 13.89 -12.55 5.66
N ARG A 7 13.44 -11.51 4.95
CA ARG A 7 14.34 -10.65 4.17
C ARG A 7 15.03 -9.66 5.11
N PRO A 8 16.30 -9.28 4.82
CA PRO A 8 16.99 -8.25 5.59
C PRO A 8 16.19 -6.94 5.57
N ARG A 9 16.23 -6.20 6.68
CA ARG A 9 15.55 -4.90 6.81
C ARG A 9 16.12 -3.93 5.79
N ILE A 10 15.27 -3.05 5.25
CA ILE A 10 15.65 -2.08 4.22
C ILE A 10 16.69 -1.09 4.76
N TYR A 11 16.58 -0.68 6.03
CA TYR A 11 17.57 0.13 6.73
C TYR A 11 17.55 -0.09 8.25
N GLU A 12 18.62 0.32 8.92
CA GLU A 12 18.79 0.18 10.36
C GLU A 12 17.78 1.06 11.12
N GLY A 13 17.10 0.52 12.13
CA GLY A 13 16.07 1.24 12.89
C GLY A 13 14.66 1.27 12.28
N THR A 14 14.43 0.63 11.12
CA THR A 14 13.07 0.47 10.57
C THR A 14 12.18 -0.33 11.54
N ARG A 15 11.01 0.24 11.92
CA ARG A 15 9.94 -0.47 12.66
C ARG A 15 8.99 -1.25 11.76
N ILE A 16 9.08 -1.03 10.45
CA ILE A 16 8.33 -1.76 9.43
C ILE A 16 8.81 -3.22 9.49
N PRO A 17 7.95 -4.18 9.85
CA PRO A 17 8.30 -5.59 9.78
C PRO A 17 8.72 -5.91 8.35
N SER A 18 9.67 -6.86 8.17
CA SER A 18 10.07 -7.33 6.84
C SER A 18 8.81 -7.58 6.00
N PRO A 19 8.79 -7.26 4.70
CA PRO A 19 7.57 -7.37 3.91
C PRO A 19 6.94 -8.74 4.11
N ILE A 20 5.81 -8.76 4.81
CA ILE A 20 5.03 -9.96 5.09
C ILE A 20 4.80 -10.61 3.74
N PRO A 21 5.13 -11.90 3.56
CA PRO A 21 5.20 -12.45 2.23
C PRO A 21 3.83 -12.33 1.60
N THR A 22 3.79 -11.65 0.45
CA THR A 22 2.70 -11.62 -0.52
C THR A 22 2.38 -13.02 -1.10
N LEU A 23 2.91 -14.06 -0.46
CA LEU A 23 3.01 -15.44 -0.89
C LEU A 23 2.80 -16.36 0.33
N LEU A 24 1.60 -16.88 0.48
CA LEU A 24 1.33 -18.08 1.24
C LEU A 24 1.73 -19.28 0.37
N ARG A 25 2.70 -20.07 0.83
CA ARG A 25 3.15 -21.27 0.11
C ARG A 25 2.24 -22.45 0.45
N VAL A 26 1.89 -23.21 -0.58
CA VAL A 26 1.23 -24.51 -0.42
C VAL A 26 2.12 -25.44 0.42
N PRO A 27 1.60 -26.05 1.50
CA PRO A 27 2.28 -27.08 2.27
C PRO A 27 2.78 -28.21 1.38
N GLU A 28 3.98 -28.73 1.66
CA GLU A 28 4.60 -29.77 0.81
C GLU A 28 3.75 -31.05 0.73
N GLU A 29 3.05 -31.38 1.81
CA GLU A 29 2.16 -32.54 1.94
C GLU A 29 0.97 -32.51 0.96
N LEU A 30 0.53 -31.32 0.55
CA LEU A 30 -0.61 -31.11 -0.35
C LEU A 30 -0.17 -30.96 -1.81
N ARG A 31 1.13 -30.87 -2.09
CA ARG A 31 1.64 -30.73 -3.45
C ARG A 31 1.48 -32.04 -4.20
N GLY A 32 0.62 -32.04 -5.22
CA GLY A 32 0.29 -33.22 -6.02
C GLY A 32 -0.95 -33.97 -5.54
N SER A 33 -1.69 -33.44 -4.55
CA SER A 33 -3.06 -33.87 -4.29
C SER A 33 -3.95 -33.59 -5.50
N GLU A 34 -4.83 -34.53 -5.86
CA GLU A 34 -5.81 -34.35 -6.95
C GLU A 34 -6.84 -33.24 -6.62
N ASP A 35 -7.03 -32.96 -5.32
CA ASP A 35 -8.00 -31.97 -4.83
C ASP A 35 -7.43 -30.54 -4.76
N LEU A 36 -6.19 -30.32 -5.23
CA LEU A 36 -5.58 -28.99 -5.26
C LEU A 36 -6.02 -28.21 -6.50
N LEU A 37 -6.85 -27.20 -6.32
CA LEU A 37 -7.33 -26.32 -7.39
C LEU A 37 -6.64 -24.96 -7.32
N GLN A 38 -6.05 -24.53 -8.44
CA GLN A 38 -5.55 -23.16 -8.58
C GLN A 38 -6.59 -22.27 -9.27
N VAL A 39 -7.02 -21.22 -8.58
CA VAL A 39 -7.98 -20.23 -9.06
C VAL A 39 -7.30 -18.88 -9.25
N ASN A 40 -7.55 -18.25 -10.39
CA ASN A 40 -7.07 -16.90 -10.67
C ASN A 40 -8.20 -15.89 -10.42
N PHE A 41 -8.05 -15.10 -9.37
CA PHE A 41 -8.99 -14.06 -8.97
C PHE A 41 -8.48 -12.69 -9.46
N GLY A 42 -9.25 -11.99 -10.30
CA GLY A 42 -8.86 -10.69 -10.88
C GLY A 42 -8.20 -10.80 -12.27
N PRO A 43 -7.60 -9.70 -12.79
CA PRO A 43 -7.35 -8.41 -12.14
C PRO A 43 -8.57 -7.49 -12.06
N ASN A 44 -9.63 -7.79 -12.82
CA ASN A 44 -10.86 -6.99 -12.90
C ASN A 44 -12.03 -7.73 -12.25
N HIS A 45 -11.91 -8.06 -10.97
CA HIS A 45 -13.01 -8.67 -10.22
C HIS A 45 -13.70 -7.60 -9.36
N PRO A 46 -15.04 -7.53 -9.28
CA PRO A 46 -15.73 -6.50 -8.50
C PRO A 46 -15.33 -6.44 -7.03
N SER A 47 -14.98 -7.59 -6.44
CA SER A 47 -14.51 -7.68 -5.05
C SER A 47 -13.09 -7.18 -4.83
N THR A 48 -12.34 -6.82 -5.88
CA THR A 48 -11.05 -6.14 -5.74
C THR A 48 -11.30 -4.64 -5.90
N HIS A 49 -11.30 -3.89 -4.79
CA HIS A 49 -11.29 -2.43 -4.81
C HIS A 49 -9.97 -1.96 -5.44
N GLY A 50 -9.96 -1.78 -6.75
CA GLY A 50 -8.77 -1.51 -7.56
C GLY A 50 -8.35 -2.72 -8.40
N VAL A 51 -7.12 -2.68 -8.91
CA VAL A 51 -6.58 -3.73 -9.80
C VAL A 51 -5.65 -4.66 -9.03
N LEU A 52 -6.20 -5.79 -8.60
CA LEU A 52 -5.48 -6.80 -7.84
C LEU A 52 -5.71 -8.18 -8.46
N ARG A 53 -4.64 -8.93 -8.68
CA ARG A 53 -4.72 -10.33 -9.09
C ARG A 53 -4.24 -11.21 -7.95
N LEU A 54 -5.08 -12.14 -7.53
CA LEU A 54 -4.75 -13.16 -6.54
C LEU A 54 -4.73 -14.52 -7.25
N VAL A 55 -3.60 -15.22 -7.17
CA VAL A 55 -3.54 -16.64 -7.56
C VAL A 55 -3.67 -17.44 -6.28
N VAL A 56 -4.80 -18.10 -6.12
CA VAL A 56 -5.21 -18.80 -4.90
C VAL A 56 -5.17 -20.29 -5.16
N ASP A 57 -4.48 -21.04 -4.29
CA ASP A 57 -4.48 -22.49 -4.30
C ASP A 57 -5.45 -22.96 -3.20
N LEU A 58 -6.49 -23.69 -3.61
CA LEU A 58 -7.58 -24.20 -2.78
C LEU A 58 -7.46 -25.71 -2.62
N HIS A 59 -7.69 -26.20 -1.42
CA HIS A 59 -7.91 -27.62 -1.14
C HIS A 59 -9.33 -27.76 -0.57
N GLY A 60 -10.29 -28.08 -1.42
CA GLY A 60 -11.71 -27.94 -1.07
C GLY A 60 -12.08 -26.46 -0.82
N GLU A 61 -12.55 -26.15 0.39
CA GLU A 61 -12.91 -24.78 0.81
C GLU A 61 -11.74 -24.03 1.47
N ASP A 62 -10.64 -24.72 1.78
CA ASP A 62 -9.50 -24.15 2.49
C ASP A 62 -8.49 -23.48 1.55
N VAL A 63 -8.10 -22.25 1.89
CA VAL A 63 -7.02 -21.53 1.19
C VAL A 63 -5.67 -22.04 1.73
N VAL A 64 -4.99 -22.86 0.93
CA VAL A 64 -3.71 -23.47 1.29
C VAL A 64 -2.51 -22.76 0.65
N GLY A 65 -2.75 -21.97 -0.39
CA GLY A 65 -1.75 -21.11 -1.03
C GLY A 65 -2.37 -19.83 -1.55
N LEU A 66 -1.61 -18.74 -1.56
CA LEU A 66 -2.06 -17.45 -2.07
C LEU A 66 -0.87 -16.63 -2.52
N ARG A 67 -0.95 -16.10 -3.74
CA ARG A 67 0.03 -15.17 -4.29
C ARG A 67 -0.67 -13.92 -4.80
N ALA A 68 -0.40 -12.78 -4.19
CA ALA A 68 -0.86 -11.51 -4.73
C ALA A 68 0.11 -10.99 -5.80
N VAL A 69 -0.40 -10.82 -7.01
CA VAL A 69 0.30 -10.19 -8.12
C VAL A 69 -0.11 -8.72 -8.14
N ILE A 70 0.80 -7.88 -7.65
CA ILE A 70 0.65 -6.42 -7.58
C ILE A 70 1.39 -5.73 -8.74
N GLY A 71 1.17 -4.42 -8.90
CA GLY A 71 1.91 -3.59 -9.87
C GLY A 71 1.12 -3.20 -11.11
N TYR A 72 -0.14 -3.66 -11.26
CA TYR A 72 -1.03 -3.23 -12.36
C TYR A 72 -1.29 -1.71 -12.35
N LEU A 73 -1.21 -1.06 -11.19
CA LEU A 73 -1.33 0.38 -11.02
C LEU A 73 0.03 1.07 -10.83
N HIS A 74 1.14 0.43 -11.18
CA HIS A 74 2.46 1.06 -11.08
C HIS A 74 2.65 2.11 -12.19
N THR A 75 2.64 3.38 -11.80
CA THR A 75 2.77 4.54 -12.70
C THR A 75 4.12 5.25 -12.59
N GLY A 76 5.03 4.75 -11.75
CA GLY A 76 6.37 5.32 -11.57
C GLY A 76 6.35 6.70 -10.92
N PHE A 77 5.52 6.93 -9.89
CA PHE A 77 5.41 8.22 -9.21
C PHE A 77 6.75 8.76 -8.69
N GLU A 78 7.51 7.94 -7.96
CA GLU A 78 8.82 8.33 -7.42
C GLU A 78 9.77 8.81 -8.53
N LYS A 79 9.83 8.06 -9.64
CA LYS A 79 10.66 8.43 -10.80
C LYS A 79 10.21 9.74 -11.45
N ASN A 80 8.91 9.96 -11.53
CA ASN A 80 8.34 11.18 -12.07
C ASN A 80 8.58 12.40 -11.17
N MET A 81 8.67 12.18 -9.86
CA MET A 81 8.97 13.22 -8.87
C MET A 81 10.44 13.63 -8.92
N GLU A 82 11.38 12.72 -9.19
CA GLU A 82 12.81 13.05 -9.39
C GLU A 82 13.01 14.08 -10.51
N ALA A 83 12.21 13.99 -11.57
CA ALA A 83 12.29 14.90 -12.71
C ALA A 83 11.59 16.25 -12.47
N LYS A 84 10.99 16.47 -11.29
CA LYS A 84 10.19 17.66 -10.96
C LYS A 84 10.73 18.36 -9.74
N THR A 85 10.50 19.67 -9.71
CA THR A 85 10.73 20.45 -8.49
C THR A 85 9.68 20.11 -7.44
N TRP A 86 10.03 20.21 -6.17
CA TRP A 86 9.19 19.76 -5.06
C TRP A 86 7.78 20.38 -5.06
N TRP A 87 7.64 21.65 -5.45
CA TRP A 87 6.33 22.32 -5.54
C TRP A 87 5.47 21.85 -6.73
N LYS A 88 6.09 21.33 -7.81
CA LYS A 88 5.36 20.67 -8.91
C LYS A 88 5.04 19.21 -8.56
N ALA A 89 5.89 18.58 -7.75
CA ALA A 89 5.76 17.20 -7.33
C ALA A 89 4.66 16.97 -6.27
N ILE A 90 4.16 18.03 -5.62
CA ILE A 90 3.11 17.96 -4.58
C ILE A 90 1.81 17.25 -5.04
N THR A 91 1.54 17.24 -6.35
CA THR A 91 0.38 16.55 -6.96
C THR A 91 0.52 15.04 -7.07
N TYR A 92 1.66 14.46 -6.66
CA TYR A 92 1.87 13.01 -6.69
C TYR A 92 1.49 12.33 -5.37
N PRO A 93 1.91 12.81 -4.18
CA PRO A 93 1.50 12.24 -2.90
C PRO A 93 -0.02 12.05 -2.74
N GLU A 94 -0.82 13.01 -3.19
CA GLU A 94 -2.29 12.93 -3.17
C GLU A 94 -2.86 11.73 -3.95
N ARG A 95 -2.09 11.17 -4.90
CA ARG A 95 -2.50 10.06 -5.78
C ARG A 95 -2.03 8.69 -5.31
N ILE A 96 -1.19 8.64 -4.26
CA ILE A 96 -0.66 7.39 -3.73
C ILE A 96 -1.75 6.62 -2.96
N ASP A 97 -2.49 7.33 -2.12
CA ASP A 97 -3.76 6.86 -1.55
C ASP A 97 -4.83 7.91 -1.90
N TYR A 98 -5.78 7.49 -2.74
CA TYR A 98 -6.85 8.33 -3.26
C TYR A 98 -7.96 8.59 -2.23
N LEU A 99 -8.04 7.83 -1.13
CA LEU A 99 -8.99 8.04 -0.05
C LEU A 99 -8.44 9.05 0.96
N SER A 100 -7.17 8.90 1.33
CA SER A 100 -6.51 9.71 2.36
C SER A 100 -5.58 10.78 1.77
N PHE A 101 -5.97 11.40 0.66
CA PHE A 101 -5.13 12.30 -0.15
C PHE A 101 -4.49 13.45 0.66
N GLN A 102 -5.26 14.08 1.57
CA GLN A 102 -4.80 15.22 2.36
C GLN A 102 -3.69 14.83 3.34
N ASN A 103 -3.76 13.60 3.88
CA ASN A 103 -2.76 13.10 4.82
C ASN A 103 -1.43 12.83 4.11
N ASN A 104 -1.46 12.30 2.89
CA ASN A 104 -0.24 12.08 2.11
C ASN A 104 0.43 13.39 1.69
N GLU A 105 -0.37 14.36 1.25
CA GLU A 105 0.13 15.70 0.94
C GLU A 105 0.78 16.34 2.18
N LEU A 106 0.12 16.25 3.34
CA LEU A 106 0.61 16.78 4.60
C LEU A 106 1.98 16.19 4.97
N VAL A 107 2.16 14.88 4.87
CA VAL A 107 3.45 14.21 5.16
C VAL A 107 4.55 14.71 4.22
N PHE A 108 4.26 14.87 2.93
CA PHE A 108 5.21 15.38 1.95
C PHE A 108 5.63 16.82 2.26
N VAL A 109 4.67 17.69 2.57
CA VAL A 109 4.93 19.09 2.93
C VAL A 109 5.72 19.20 4.23
N LEU A 110 5.37 18.43 5.26
CA LEU A 110 6.11 18.40 6.53
C LEU A 110 7.57 17.96 6.34
N ALA A 111 7.83 17.00 5.46
CA ALA A 111 9.19 16.59 5.12
C ALA A 111 9.99 17.73 4.49
N ILE A 112 9.39 18.48 3.56
CA ILE A 112 10.02 19.64 2.91
C ILE A 112 10.25 20.77 3.92
N GLU A 113 9.25 21.11 4.73
CA GLU A 113 9.34 22.14 5.77
C GLU A 113 10.47 21.84 6.76
N LYS A 114 10.61 20.57 7.16
CA LYS A 114 11.71 20.10 8.00
C LYS A 114 13.08 20.24 7.33
N LEU A 115 13.19 19.94 6.04
CA LEU A 115 14.45 20.09 5.28
C LEU A 115 14.85 21.55 5.09
N LEU A 116 13.87 22.44 4.97
CA LEU A 116 14.09 23.89 4.80
C LEU A 116 14.22 24.64 6.14
N GLY A 117 13.92 23.99 7.27
CA GLY A 117 13.95 24.62 8.60
C GLY A 117 12.91 25.72 8.77
N LEU A 118 11.74 25.58 8.13
CA LEU A 118 10.68 26.59 8.17
C LEU A 118 9.82 26.46 9.43
N GLU A 119 9.47 27.59 10.03
CA GLU A 119 8.46 27.67 11.07
C GLU A 119 7.11 28.05 10.44
N VAL A 120 6.12 27.17 10.58
CA VAL A 120 4.80 27.33 9.96
C VAL A 120 3.89 28.15 10.90
N PRO A 121 3.14 29.14 10.40
CA PRO A 121 2.22 29.90 11.23
C PRO A 121 1.19 29.00 11.93
N GLN A 122 0.90 29.29 13.20
CA GLN A 122 -0.02 28.48 14.01
C GLN A 122 -1.40 28.29 13.35
N LYS A 123 -1.91 29.32 12.66
CA LYS A 123 -3.16 29.24 11.90
C LYS A 123 -3.13 28.15 10.83
N ALA A 124 -2.02 28.02 10.09
CA ALA A 124 -1.88 27.02 9.05
C ALA A 124 -1.83 25.60 9.63
N THR A 125 -1.19 25.42 10.79
CA THR A 125 -1.18 24.14 11.51
C THR A 125 -2.60 23.70 11.91
N TRP A 126 -3.40 24.59 12.49
CA TRP A 126 -4.79 24.28 12.84
C TRP A 126 -5.66 23.97 11.62
N MET A 127 -5.52 24.74 10.53
CA MET A 127 -6.28 24.49 9.30
C MET A 127 -5.92 23.13 8.68
N ARG A 128 -4.63 22.78 8.64
CA ARG A 128 -4.16 21.46 8.17
C ARG A 128 -4.71 20.33 9.02
N MET A 129 -4.72 20.49 10.34
CA MET A 129 -5.28 19.50 11.28
C MET A 129 -6.78 19.28 11.02
N CYS A 130 -7.57 20.35 10.89
CA CYS A 130 -9.00 20.23 10.60
C CYS A 130 -9.26 19.51 9.28
N LEU A 131 -8.52 19.84 8.22
CA LEU A 131 -8.67 19.18 6.91
C LEU A 131 -8.23 17.71 6.96
N ALA A 132 -7.15 17.39 7.65
CA ALA A 132 -6.66 16.02 7.83
C ALA A 132 -7.69 15.14 8.56
N GLU A 133 -8.32 15.66 9.62
CA GLU A 133 -9.35 14.92 10.36
C GLU A 133 -10.65 14.75 9.56
N LEU A 134 -11.07 15.76 8.79
CA LEU A 134 -12.20 15.62 7.88
C LEU A 134 -11.92 14.56 6.81
N ASN A 135 -10.72 14.56 6.23
CA ASN A 135 -10.32 13.56 5.25
C ASN A 135 -10.19 12.15 5.88
N ARG A 136 -9.75 12.06 7.14
CA ARG A 136 -9.73 10.79 7.88
C ARG A 136 -11.14 10.22 7.99
N ILE A 137 -12.14 11.02 8.42
CA ILE A 137 -13.54 10.58 8.49
C ILE A 137 -14.03 10.14 7.10
N HIS A 138 -13.79 10.94 6.06
CA HIS A 138 -14.16 10.60 4.69
C HIS A 138 -13.60 9.23 4.24
N SER A 139 -12.31 8.99 4.46
CA SER A 139 -11.64 7.74 4.11
C SER A 139 -12.25 6.52 4.83
N HIS A 140 -12.63 6.67 6.11
CA HIS A 140 -13.25 5.59 6.88
C HIS A 140 -14.71 5.30 6.45
N LEU A 141 -15.45 6.32 6.01
CA LEU A 141 -16.82 6.14 5.53
C LEU A 141 -16.92 5.38 4.20
N VAL A 142 -15.84 5.25 3.44
CA VAL A 142 -15.81 4.44 2.22
C VAL A 142 -15.75 2.94 2.53
N TRP A 143 -15.23 2.56 3.70
CA TRP A 143 -15.07 1.17 4.11
C TRP A 143 -16.27 0.60 4.88
N LEU A 144 -17.02 1.45 5.60
CA LEU A 144 -18.21 1.07 6.38
C LEU A 144 -19.41 0.73 5.49
#